data_AF-A0A2V7RVG4-F1
#
_entry.id   AF-A0A2V7RVG4-F1
#
_cell.length_a   1.000
_cell.length_b   1.000
_cell.length_c   1.000
_cell.angle_alpha   90.00
_cell.angle_beta   90.00
_cell.angle_gamma   90.00
#
_symmetry.space_group_name_H-M   'P 1'
#
loop_
_entity.id
_entity.type
_entity.pdbx_description
1 polymer ?
#
loop_
_entity_poly.entity_id
_entity_poly.type
_entity_poly.pdbx_seq_one_letter_code
_entity_poly.pdbx_strand_id
1 'polypeptide(L)'
;MSIVDLYGHERLRERIAGAISRDALPSSMLFHGPRGVGKQRLALWLGQALLCTGTAPRPCGACPQCRFSLALTHPDLQWVFPRPRLKDSDPSREDVRDDYAQAIAERTAKNGLYTPPSGSDGIFVATMRAVVRAAAMSPALAHRKVFVVGDAERMVS
;
A
#
# COMPACT_ATOMS: atom_id res chain seq x y z
N MET A 1 -15.19 -4.60 -6.08
CA MET A 1 -15.43 -3.90 -4.80
C MET A 1 -14.18 -3.13 -4.44
N SER A 2 -14.32 -1.86 -4.07
CA SER A 2 -13.21 -0.95 -3.76
C SER A 2 -12.80 -1.04 -2.29
N ILE A 3 -11.62 -0.48 -1.98
CA ILE A 3 -11.21 -0.17 -0.62
C ILE A 3 -12.31 0.60 0.13
N VAL A 4 -12.51 0.30 1.42
CA VAL A 4 -13.48 0.99 2.29
C VAL A 4 -13.13 2.48 2.39
N ASP A 5 -14.11 3.36 2.57
CA ASP A 5 -13.84 4.78 2.76
C ASP A 5 -13.01 5.07 4.02
N LEU A 6 -12.19 6.12 3.94
CA LEU A 6 -11.40 6.61 5.07
C LEU A 6 -12.24 7.58 5.89
N TYR A 7 -12.63 7.15 7.09
CA TYR A 7 -13.30 7.98 8.09
C TYR A 7 -12.28 8.54 9.09
N GLY A 8 -12.46 9.80 9.50
CA GLY A 8 -11.59 10.47 10.46
C GLY A 8 -10.26 10.97 9.88
N HIS A 9 -9.31 11.21 10.80
CA HIS A 9 -7.94 11.69 10.52
C HIS A 9 -7.87 13.04 9.82
N GLU A 10 -8.89 13.90 9.96
CA GLU A 10 -9.03 15.16 9.22
C GLU A 10 -7.78 16.04 9.35
N ARG A 11 -7.33 16.29 10.59
CA ARG A 11 -6.12 17.07 10.87
C ARG A 11 -4.86 16.47 10.24
N LEU A 12 -4.75 15.14 10.23
CA LEU A 12 -3.59 14.45 9.65
C LEU A 12 -3.64 14.48 8.12
N ARG A 13 -4.83 14.31 7.53
CA ARG A 13 -5.07 14.42 6.08
C ARG A 13 -4.78 15.83 5.58
N GLU A 14 -5.12 16.86 6.34
CA GLU A 14 -4.79 18.25 6.04
C GLU A 14 -3.28 18.51 6.09
N ARG A 15 -2.61 18.03 7.13
CA ARG A 15 -1.14 18.14 7.22
C ARG A 15 -0.43 17.44 6.07
N ILE A 16 -0.87 16.22 5.73
CA ILE A 16 -0.34 15.46 4.60
C ILE A 16 -0.60 16.21 3.29
N ALA A 17 -1.83 16.68 3.05
CA ALA A 17 -2.17 17.46 1.86
C ALA A 17 -1.28 18.71 1.73
N GLY A 18 -1.08 19.45 2.82
CA GLY A 18 -0.17 20.60 2.84
C GLY A 18 1.28 20.22 2.55
N ALA A 19 1.74 19.05 3.00
CA ALA A 19 3.09 18.55 2.69
C ALA A 19 3.23 18.13 1.23
N ILE A 20 2.20 17.51 0.63
CA ILE A 20 2.14 17.18 -0.81
C ILE A 20 2.26 18.46 -1.64
N SER A 21 1.46 19.49 -1.34
CA SER A 21 1.47 20.75 -2.09
C SER A 21 2.80 21.49 -2.07
N ARG A 22 3.62 21.28 -1.03
CA ARG A 22 4.95 21.89 -0.91
C ARG A 22 6.09 20.96 -1.35
N ASP A 23 5.78 19.79 -1.88
CA ASP A 23 6.75 18.72 -2.18
C ASP A 23 7.69 18.42 -1.01
N ALA A 24 7.15 18.48 0.22
CA ALA A 24 7.89 18.38 1.48
C ALA A 24 7.62 17.06 2.21
N LEU A 25 7.05 16.06 1.52
CA LEU A 25 6.84 14.74 2.09
C LEU A 25 8.16 13.95 2.15
N PRO A 26 8.47 13.30 3.28
CA PRO A 26 9.63 12.42 3.36
C PRO A 26 9.44 11.18 2.48
N SER A 27 10.56 10.56 2.08
CA SER A 27 10.55 9.33 1.28
C SER A 27 9.97 8.12 2.01
N SER A 28 9.94 8.16 3.34
CA SER A 28 9.35 7.13 4.19
C SER A 28 8.56 7.75 5.34
N MET A 29 7.46 7.09 5.72
CA MET A 29 6.60 7.49 6.82
C MET A 29 6.17 6.26 7.62
N LEU A 30 6.20 6.37 8.95
CA LEU A 30 5.68 5.35 9.85
C LEU A 30 4.36 5.85 10.47
N PHE A 31 3.27 5.13 10.20
CA PHE A 31 1.99 5.37 10.85
C PHE A 31 1.87 4.47 12.08
N HIS A 32 1.84 5.07 13.27
CA HIS A 32 1.68 4.35 14.55
C HIS A 32 0.36 4.74 15.24
N GLY A 33 -0.14 3.86 16.10
CA GLY A 33 -1.42 4.05 16.80
C GLY A 33 -2.15 2.73 17.08
N PRO A 34 -3.29 2.78 17.79
CA PRO A 34 -4.02 1.58 18.20
C PRO A 34 -4.49 0.72 17.01
N ARG A 35 -4.77 -0.55 17.28
CA ARG A 35 -5.36 -1.46 16.28
C ARG A 35 -6.75 -0.96 15.90
N GLY A 36 -7.10 -1.06 14.61
CA GLY A 36 -8.42 -0.65 14.11
C GLY A 36 -8.58 0.83 13.78
N VAL A 37 -7.64 1.70 14.15
CA VAL A 37 -7.73 3.16 13.87
C VAL A 37 -7.61 3.53 12.37
N GLY A 38 -7.43 2.56 11.46
CA GLY A 38 -7.36 2.82 10.02
C GLY A 38 -5.98 3.21 9.47
N LYS A 39 -4.89 2.86 10.16
CA LYS A 39 -3.50 3.19 9.73
C LYS A 39 -3.20 2.75 8.30
N GLN A 40 -3.48 1.49 7.96
CA GLN A 40 -3.22 0.95 6.61
C GLN A 40 -4.10 1.64 5.56
N ARG A 41 -5.36 1.94 5.92
CA ARG A 41 -6.27 2.68 5.04
C ARG A 41 -5.78 4.11 4.77
N LEU A 42 -5.26 4.79 5.79
CA LEU A 42 -4.67 6.12 5.66
C LEU A 42 -3.40 6.08 4.80
N ALA A 43 -2.54 5.08 4.96
CA ALA A 43 -1.37 4.90 4.11
C ALA A 43 -1.75 4.67 2.64
N LEU A 44 -2.78 3.85 2.37
CA LEU A 44 -3.33 3.65 1.03
C LEU A 44 -3.99 4.92 0.47
N TRP A 45 -4.63 5.73 1.32
CA TRP A 45 -5.16 7.05 0.94
C TRP A 45 -4.03 8.00 0.51
N LEU A 46 -2.93 8.04 1.27
CA LEU A 46 -1.76 8.83 0.91
C LEU A 46 -1.17 8.34 -0.42
N GLY A 47 -1.03 7.03 -0.61
CA GLY A 47 -0.58 6.46 -1.88
C GLY A 47 -1.48 6.86 -3.05
N GLN A 48 -2.79 6.78 -2.87
CA GLN A 48 -3.76 7.26 -3.87
C GLN A 48 -3.60 8.75 -4.15
N ALA A 49 -3.38 9.59 -3.12
CA ALA A 49 -3.16 11.02 -3.28
C ALA A 49 -1.88 11.33 -4.07
N LEU A 50 -0.81 10.58 -3.78
CA LEU A 50 0.49 10.71 -4.43
C LEU A 50 0.49 10.27 -5.89
N LEU A 51 -0.39 9.35 -6.28
CA LEU A 51 -0.48 8.86 -7.67
C LEU A 51 -1.57 9.59 -8.46
N CYS A 52 -2.44 10.34 -7.79
CA CYS A 52 -3.53 11.08 -8.40
C CYS A 52 -3.02 12.11 -9.42
N THR A 53 -3.71 12.22 -10.57
CA THR A 53 -3.45 13.25 -11.60
C THR A 53 -4.35 14.48 -11.46
N GLY A 54 -5.14 14.56 -10.38
CA GLY A 54 -5.93 15.74 -10.06
C GLY A 54 -5.05 16.91 -9.59
N THR A 55 -5.61 18.12 -9.60
CA THR A 55 -4.91 19.35 -9.20
C THR A 55 -4.91 19.60 -7.70
N ALA A 56 -5.81 18.95 -6.94
CA ALA A 56 -5.89 19.09 -5.50
C ALA A 56 -4.88 18.15 -4.79
N PRO A 57 -4.34 18.54 -3.62
CA PRO A 57 -3.50 17.68 -2.79
C PRO A 57 -4.30 16.62 -2.01
N ARG A 58 -5.34 16.09 -2.65
CA ARG A 58 -6.25 15.04 -2.17
C ARG A 58 -6.60 14.15 -3.36
N PRO A 59 -6.82 12.84 -3.15
CA PRO A 59 -7.20 11.96 -4.24
C PRO A 59 -8.56 12.39 -4.79
N CYS A 60 -8.66 12.60 -6.10
CA CYS A 60 -9.89 13.06 -6.73
C CYS A 60 -10.97 11.96 -6.84
N GLY A 61 -10.58 10.69 -6.68
CA GLY A 61 -11.48 9.54 -6.77
C GLY A 61 -11.92 9.18 -8.19
N ALA A 62 -11.84 10.10 -9.15
CA ALA A 62 -12.38 9.91 -10.50
C ALA A 62 -11.34 9.55 -11.58
N CYS A 63 -10.08 9.96 -11.42
CA CYS A 63 -9.02 9.73 -12.43
C CYS A 63 -8.61 8.25 -12.52
N PRO A 64 -8.03 7.79 -13.65
CA PRO A 64 -7.60 6.40 -13.81
C PRO A 64 -6.68 5.90 -12.70
N GLN A 65 -5.71 6.73 -12.28
CA GLN A 65 -4.80 6.40 -11.18
C GLN A 65 -5.58 6.15 -9.88
N CYS A 66 -6.51 7.06 -9.53
CA CYS A 66 -7.38 6.88 -8.37
C CYS A 66 -8.24 5.61 -8.46
N ARG A 67 -8.82 5.30 -9.64
CA ARG A 67 -9.65 4.09 -9.83
C ARG A 67 -8.83 2.82 -9.63
N PHE A 68 -7.62 2.75 -10.19
CA PHE A 68 -6.73 1.60 -9.98
C PHE A 68 -6.28 1.47 -8.52
N SER A 69 -5.96 2.60 -7.86
CA SER A 69 -5.58 2.58 -6.44
C SER A 69 -6.74 2.11 -5.54
N LEU A 70 -7.98 2.55 -5.82
CA LEU A 70 -9.17 2.12 -5.07
C LEU A 70 -9.48 0.63 -5.26
N ALA A 71 -9.13 0.09 -6.43
CA ALA A 71 -9.24 -1.34 -6.73
C ALA A 71 -8.04 -2.17 -6.25
N LEU A 72 -6.99 -1.52 -5.70
CA LEU A 72 -5.72 -2.15 -5.32
C LEU A 72 -5.03 -2.89 -6.49
N THR A 73 -5.23 -2.42 -7.72
CA THR A 73 -4.64 -2.99 -8.95
C THR A 73 -3.64 -2.06 -9.63
N HIS A 74 -3.30 -0.95 -8.99
CA HIS A 74 -2.39 0.04 -9.54
C HIS A 74 -0.94 -0.49 -9.56
N PRO A 75 -0.25 -0.52 -10.71
CA PRO A 75 1.08 -1.14 -10.81
C PRO A 75 2.15 -0.43 -9.97
N ASP A 76 2.01 0.88 -9.77
CA ASP A 76 2.89 1.68 -8.91
C ASP A 76 2.39 1.88 -7.46
N LEU A 77 1.31 1.20 -7.04
CA LEU A 77 0.87 1.14 -5.63
C LEU A 77 0.88 -0.30 -5.17
N GLN A 78 1.91 -0.69 -4.43
CA GLN A 78 1.99 -2.05 -3.90
C GLN A 78 1.68 -2.05 -2.40
N TRP A 79 0.66 -2.82 -2.02
CA TRP A 79 0.33 -3.07 -0.62
C TRP A 79 0.89 -4.42 -0.18
N VAL A 80 1.88 -4.37 0.69
CA VAL A 80 2.58 -5.51 1.28
C VAL A 80 2.02 -5.71 2.68
N PHE A 81 1.74 -6.95 3.05
CA PHE A 81 1.25 -7.34 4.37
C PHE A 81 1.73 -8.75 4.70
N PRO A 82 1.59 -9.23 5.95
CA PRO A 82 2.07 -10.55 6.33
C PRO A 82 1.36 -11.65 5.54
N ARG A 83 2.16 -12.59 5.02
CA ARG A 83 1.74 -13.70 4.16
C ARG A 83 2.45 -14.98 4.61
N PRO A 84 1.97 -16.17 4.20
CA PRO A 84 2.75 -17.39 4.30
C PRO A 84 4.08 -17.26 3.54
N ARG A 85 5.10 -18.01 3.97
CA ARG A 85 6.41 -17.98 3.31
C ARG A 85 6.27 -18.49 1.89
N LEU A 86 6.83 -17.75 0.93
CA LEU A 86 6.97 -18.22 -0.45
C LEU A 86 7.89 -19.46 -0.49
N LYS A 87 7.61 -20.38 -1.42
CA LYS A 87 8.38 -21.62 -1.58
C LYS A 87 9.83 -21.34 -2.01
N ASP A 88 10.02 -20.30 -2.82
CA ASP A 88 11.35 -19.87 -3.26
C ASP A 88 12.05 -19.07 -2.15
N SER A 89 13.35 -19.34 -1.98
CA SER A 89 14.23 -18.61 -1.07
C SER A 89 14.63 -17.22 -1.56
N ASP A 90 14.61 -16.98 -2.88
CA ASP A 90 14.82 -15.65 -3.48
C ASP A 90 13.78 -15.40 -4.58
N PRO A 91 12.51 -15.14 -4.18
CA PRO A 91 11.43 -14.97 -5.12
C PRO A 91 11.68 -13.75 -6.01
N SER A 92 11.29 -13.87 -7.28
CA SER A 92 11.39 -12.75 -8.21
C SER A 92 10.39 -11.64 -7.84
N ARG A 93 10.60 -10.45 -8.41
CA ARG A 93 9.66 -9.33 -8.25
C ARG A 93 8.25 -9.67 -8.79
N GLU A 94 8.18 -10.51 -9.81
CA GLU A 94 6.93 -10.93 -10.45
C GLU A 94 6.20 -11.92 -9.55
N ASP A 95 6.91 -12.91 -9.00
CA ASP A 95 6.33 -13.86 -8.04
C ASP A 95 5.75 -13.15 -6.82
N VAL A 96 6.49 -12.18 -6.25
CA VAL A 96 6.01 -11.41 -5.10
C VAL A 96 4.81 -10.55 -5.47
N ARG A 97 4.85 -9.86 -6.61
CA ARG A 97 3.71 -9.05 -7.07
C ARG A 97 2.46 -9.92 -7.26
N ASP A 98 2.62 -11.08 -7.88
CA ASP A 98 1.51 -11.95 -8.23
C ASP A 98 0.92 -12.63 -6.98
N ASP A 99 1.75 -13.03 -6.00
CA ASP A 99 1.26 -13.49 -4.68
C ASP A 99 0.41 -12.42 -3.98
N TYR A 100 0.90 -11.18 -3.93
CA TYR A 100 0.15 -10.08 -3.30
C TYR A 100 -1.13 -9.74 -4.06
N ALA A 101 -1.10 -9.75 -5.40
CA ALA A 101 -2.27 -9.52 -6.23
C ALA A 101 -3.35 -10.60 -5.97
N GLN A 102 -2.95 -11.87 -5.93
CA GLN A 102 -3.85 -12.96 -5.59
C GLN A 102 -4.41 -12.81 -4.17
N ALA A 103 -3.56 -12.51 -3.18
CA ALA A 103 -3.97 -12.33 -1.79
C ALA A 103 -4.97 -11.17 -1.61
N ILE A 104 -4.77 -10.06 -2.32
CA ILE A 104 -5.69 -8.92 -2.33
C ILE A 104 -7.02 -9.33 -2.95
N ALA A 105 -7.01 -10.06 -4.07
CA ALA A 105 -8.22 -10.56 -4.72
C ALA A 105 -9.02 -11.50 -3.78
N GLU A 106 -8.34 -12.43 -3.12
CA GLU A 106 -8.95 -13.33 -2.13
C GLU A 106 -9.57 -12.57 -0.95
N ARG A 107 -8.85 -11.59 -0.40
CA ARG A 107 -9.36 -10.74 0.69
C ARG A 107 -10.56 -9.90 0.26
N THR A 108 -10.54 -9.41 -0.97
CA THR A 108 -11.66 -8.65 -1.56
C THR A 108 -12.89 -9.53 -1.72
N ALA A 109 -12.73 -10.76 -2.22
CA ALA A 109 -13.82 -11.71 -2.40
C ALA A 109 -14.46 -12.15 -1.07
N LYS A 110 -13.68 -12.19 0.01
CA LYS A 110 -14.15 -12.55 1.36
C LYS A 110 -14.67 -11.37 2.19
N ASN A 111 -14.82 -10.18 1.61
CA ASN A 111 -15.15 -8.93 2.31
C ASN A 111 -14.22 -8.61 3.51
N GLY A 112 -12.99 -9.10 3.48
CA GLY A 112 -12.04 -9.10 4.60
C GLY A 112 -10.70 -8.47 4.25
N LEU A 113 -10.69 -7.28 3.63
CA LEU A 113 -9.45 -6.59 3.21
C LEU A 113 -8.42 -6.48 4.34
N TYR A 114 -8.87 -6.14 5.54
CA TYR A 114 -8.01 -5.92 6.71
C TYR A 114 -8.06 -7.07 7.72
N THR A 115 -8.30 -8.30 7.24
CA THR A 115 -8.34 -9.48 8.11
C THR A 115 -7.01 -9.60 8.87
N PRO A 116 -7.05 -9.81 10.20
CA PRO A 116 -5.85 -10.07 10.99
C PRO A 116 -5.00 -11.19 10.37
N PRO A 117 -3.68 -10.99 10.21
CA PRO A 117 -2.81 -12.07 9.79
C PRO A 117 -2.78 -13.18 10.85
N SER A 118 -2.74 -14.44 10.41
CA SER A 118 -2.95 -15.62 11.25
C SER A 118 -1.70 -16.49 11.35
N GLY A 119 -1.55 -17.23 12.45
CA GLY A 119 -0.53 -18.28 12.58
C GLY A 119 0.89 -17.83 12.22
N SER A 120 1.46 -18.45 11.17
CA SER A 120 2.81 -18.26 10.66
C SER A 120 2.96 -17.14 9.62
N ASP A 121 1.93 -16.32 9.41
CA ASP A 121 1.99 -15.20 8.47
C ASP A 121 3.01 -14.14 8.92
N GLY A 122 3.96 -13.82 8.05
CA GLY A 122 5.02 -12.86 8.31
C GLY A 122 5.39 -12.05 7.07
N ILE A 123 6.20 -11.01 7.26
CA ILE A 123 6.86 -10.28 6.16
C ILE A 123 8.29 -10.77 6.11
N PHE A 124 8.58 -11.71 5.22
CA PHE A 124 9.90 -12.34 5.13
C PHE A 124 10.91 -11.42 4.45
N VAL A 125 12.16 -11.43 4.92
CA VAL A 125 13.25 -10.64 4.34
C VAL A 125 13.42 -10.90 2.84
N ALA A 126 13.27 -12.15 2.38
CA ALA A 126 13.34 -12.50 0.96
C ALA A 126 12.29 -11.74 0.12
N THR A 127 11.04 -11.72 0.58
CA THR A 127 9.96 -10.93 -0.03
C THR A 127 10.29 -9.44 -0.02
N MET A 128 10.79 -8.92 1.09
CA MET A 128 11.08 -7.49 1.20
C MET A 128 12.27 -7.06 0.33
N ARG A 129 13.27 -7.93 0.10
CA ARG A 129 14.33 -7.70 -0.88
C ARG A 129 13.77 -7.54 -2.29
N ALA A 130 12.81 -8.38 -2.69
CA ALA A 130 12.13 -8.25 -3.97
C ALA A 130 11.36 -6.92 -4.09
N VAL A 131 10.69 -6.49 -3.01
CA VAL A 131 10.01 -5.18 -2.95
C VAL A 131 11.00 -4.03 -3.11
N VAL A 132 12.15 -4.08 -2.42
CA VAL A 132 13.22 -3.07 -2.56
C VAL A 132 13.76 -3.04 -3.98
N ARG A 133 14.00 -4.20 -4.61
CA ARG A 133 14.38 -4.29 -6.03
C ARG A 133 13.34 -3.63 -6.94
N ALA A 134 12.05 -3.85 -6.67
CA ALA A 134 10.96 -3.23 -7.42
C ALA A 134 10.88 -1.70 -7.23
N ALA A 135 11.22 -1.22 -6.03
CA ALA A 135 11.23 0.22 -5.71
C ALA A 135 12.34 0.99 -6.42
N ALA A 136 13.47 0.33 -6.73
CA ALA A 136 14.58 0.92 -7.48
C ALA A 136 14.30 1.08 -8.99
N MET A 137 13.24 0.46 -9.51
CA MET A 137 12.88 0.53 -10.93
C MET A 137 11.95 1.72 -11.22
N SER A 138 11.98 2.22 -12.46
CA SER A 138 11.07 3.27 -12.93
C SER A 138 9.59 2.90 -12.74
N PRO A 139 8.71 3.88 -12.44
CA PRO A 139 7.27 3.71 -12.47
C PRO A 139 6.76 3.18 -13.80
N ALA A 140 5.71 2.36 -13.76
CA ALA A 140 5.08 1.79 -14.94
C ALA A 140 4.01 2.71 -15.55
N LEU A 141 3.26 3.43 -14.70
CA LEU A 141 2.11 4.23 -15.12
C LEU A 141 2.11 5.65 -14.53
N ALA A 142 2.40 5.77 -13.23
CA ALA A 142 2.39 7.05 -12.52
C ALA A 142 3.77 7.72 -12.55
N HIS A 143 3.87 8.90 -11.92
CA HIS A 143 5.14 9.65 -11.84
C HIS A 143 6.05 9.20 -10.68
N ARG A 144 5.57 8.31 -9.81
CA ARG A 144 6.32 7.74 -8.69
C ARG A 144 5.75 6.37 -8.28
N LYS A 145 6.52 5.60 -7.51
CA LYS A 145 6.05 4.37 -6.87
C LYS A 145 5.76 4.60 -5.40
N VAL A 146 4.73 3.91 -4.91
CA VAL A 146 4.34 3.92 -3.50
C VAL A 146 4.22 2.48 -3.03
N PHE A 147 4.91 2.19 -1.93
CA PHE A 147 4.83 0.93 -1.23
C PHE A 147 4.20 1.16 0.13
N VAL A 148 3.13 0.43 0.43
CA VAL A 148 2.48 0.44 1.74
C VAL A 148 2.78 -0.88 2.42
N VAL A 149 3.47 -0.83 3.55
CA VAL A 149 3.76 -2.02 4.37
C VAL A 149 2.80 -2.03 5.56
N GLY A 150 1.83 -2.94 5.53
CA GLY A 150 0.88 -3.21 6.60
C GLY A 150 1.45 -4.19 7.62
N ASP A 151 1.13 -4.00 8.91
CA ASP A 151 1.58 -4.85 10.02
C ASP A 151 3.11 -5.06 10.00
N ALA A 152 3.86 -3.97 9.79
CA ALA A 152 5.32 -3.97 9.64
C ALA A 152 6.06 -4.57 10.85
N GLU A 153 5.43 -4.58 12.03
CA GLU A 153 5.92 -5.27 13.23
C GLU A 153 6.06 -6.80 13.06
N ARG A 154 5.45 -7.39 12.03
CA ARG A 154 5.53 -8.82 11.71
C ARG A 154 6.63 -9.17 10.70
N MET A 155 7.63 -8.32 10.55
CA MET A 155 8.79 -8.62 9.73
C MET A 155 9.63 -9.71 10.40
N VAL A 156 9.95 -10.75 9.64
CA VAL A 156 10.67 -11.95 10.12
C VAL A 156 11.84 -12.27 9.20
N SER A 157 12.91 -12.82 9.80
CA SER A 157 14.13 -13.18 9.07
C SER A 157 13.98 -14.43 8.20
#